data_AF-A0A953BIU9-F1
#
_entry.id   AF-A0A953BIU9-F1
#
_cell.length_a   1.000
_cell.length_b   1.000
_cell.length_c   1.000
_cell.angle_alpha   90.00
_cell.angle_beta   90.00
_cell.angle_gamma   90.00
#
_symmetry.space_group_name_H-M   'P 1'
#
loop_
_entity.id
_entity.type
_entity.pdbx_description
1 polymer ?
#
loop_
_entity_poly.entity_id
_entity_poly.type
_entity_poly.pdbx_seq_one_letter_code
_entity_poly.pdbx_strand_id
1 'polypeptide(L)'
;MDVSGDGRIVLGRTYIAYIANASQTIGLLWSIGNIEPLFGLSGGWFAMPETLSSDGSTAVGTLRFYSPTPPTPTRAATWTQGQGGFLPALAGLTETRATACSHYADVIVGSVGSFTQLDRPAIWRRSGIEILTLPPDAISGVATSVSGDGSVVAGAVTTSTAVKPFIYSSTQGVRVISGYAFRTVISGNGAVMIGMFDPPSGTRRGFIWTPRMGYMDLYEYALAAGVDLSYIKSMVPVDISHDGTSIAGYLTHNGGIRAFRLSQLRPWDLCPADLNADSVVDDADFVIFVAAYDTLLCASETMAVGCPSDLNGDAAVDDVDFVLFANAYDALRCL
;
A
#
# COMPACT_ATOMS: atom_id res chain seq x y z
N MET A 1 -6.62 -13.61 -2.64
CA MET A 1 -7.50 -14.02 -1.54
C MET A 1 -7.52 -12.85 -0.60
N ASP A 2 -8.70 -12.45 -0.15
CA ASP A 2 -8.90 -11.25 0.67
C ASP A 2 -9.98 -11.52 1.73
N VAL A 3 -10.08 -10.69 2.75
CA VAL A 3 -10.95 -10.90 3.92
C VAL A 3 -11.66 -9.60 4.32
N SER A 4 -12.94 -9.69 4.68
CA SER A 4 -13.70 -8.56 5.22
C SER A 4 -13.10 -8.07 6.54
N GLY A 5 -13.31 -6.80 6.88
CA GLY A 5 -12.74 -6.19 8.08
C GLY A 5 -13.20 -6.84 9.39
N ASP A 6 -14.36 -7.50 9.39
CA ASP A 6 -14.87 -8.29 10.53
C ASP A 6 -14.43 -9.77 10.52
N GLY A 7 -13.66 -10.19 9.50
CA GLY A 7 -13.15 -11.54 9.35
C GLY A 7 -14.19 -12.59 8.93
N ARG A 8 -15.43 -12.20 8.63
CA ARG A 8 -16.53 -13.15 8.39
C ARG A 8 -16.64 -13.63 6.94
N ILE A 9 -16.14 -12.84 6.00
CA ILE A 9 -16.20 -13.15 4.57
C ILE A 9 -14.78 -13.28 4.03
N VAL A 10 -14.49 -14.40 3.38
CA VAL A 10 -13.22 -14.65 2.69
C VAL A 10 -13.49 -14.68 1.19
N LEU A 11 -12.80 -13.82 0.44
CA LEU A 11 -12.76 -13.87 -1.00
C LEU A 11 -11.64 -14.79 -1.46
N GLY A 12 -11.99 -15.83 -2.21
CA GLY A 12 -11.06 -16.81 -2.76
C GLY A 12 -11.22 -17.02 -4.26
N ARG A 13 -10.36 -17.89 -4.79
CA ARG A 13 -10.47 -18.41 -6.16
C ARG A 13 -10.29 -19.92 -6.13
N THR A 14 -11.03 -20.63 -6.97
CA THR A 14 -10.85 -22.06 -7.20
C THR A 14 -10.68 -22.36 -8.68
N TYR A 15 -10.15 -23.54 -9.00
CA TYR A 15 -10.07 -24.04 -10.36
C TYR A 15 -11.14 -25.09 -10.58
N ILE A 16 -11.97 -24.90 -11.61
CA ILE A 16 -12.86 -25.94 -12.11
C ILE A 16 -12.24 -26.51 -13.37
N ALA A 17 -11.86 -27.79 -13.32
CA ALA A 17 -11.46 -28.54 -14.49
C ALA A 17 -12.72 -29.02 -15.24
N TYR A 18 -13.00 -28.44 -16.40
CA TYR A 18 -13.98 -29.03 -17.31
C TYR A 18 -13.36 -30.18 -18.09
N ILE A 19 -14.20 -31.17 -18.44
CA ILE A 19 -13.88 -32.27 -19.36
C ILE A 19 -13.77 -31.70 -20.79
N ALA A 20 -12.75 -30.88 -21.08
CA ALA A 20 -12.36 -30.40 -22.43
C ALA A 20 -11.14 -29.44 -22.43
N ASN A 21 -10.08 -29.72 -21.65
CA ASN A 21 -8.77 -29.02 -21.73
C ASN A 21 -8.75 -27.50 -21.44
N ALA A 22 -9.76 -26.93 -20.77
CA ALA A 22 -9.70 -25.56 -20.26
C ALA A 22 -10.07 -25.55 -18.77
N SER A 23 -9.09 -25.30 -17.90
CA SER A 23 -9.34 -24.98 -16.50
C SER A 23 -9.87 -23.55 -16.41
N GLN A 24 -11.04 -23.38 -15.80
CA GLN A 24 -11.60 -22.06 -15.53
C GLN A 24 -11.39 -21.73 -14.05
N THR A 25 -10.84 -20.54 -13.77
CA THR A 25 -10.80 -20.02 -12.40
C THR A 25 -12.14 -19.36 -12.10
N ILE A 26 -12.73 -19.70 -10.96
CA ILE A 26 -13.97 -19.11 -10.47
C ILE A 26 -13.68 -18.42 -9.13
N GLY A 27 -14.13 -17.19 -9.00
CA GLY A 27 -14.13 -16.45 -7.73
C GLY A 27 -15.15 -17.02 -6.75
N LEU A 28 -14.84 -17.04 -5.47
CA LEU A 28 -15.74 -17.55 -4.43
C LEU A 28 -15.78 -16.57 -3.26
N LEU A 29 -16.96 -16.36 -2.69
CA LEU A 29 -17.14 -15.77 -1.37
C LEU A 29 -17.45 -16.89 -0.37
N TRP A 30 -16.65 -16.99 0.68
CA TRP A 30 -16.85 -17.93 1.77
C TRP A 30 -17.34 -17.19 3.01
N SER A 31 -18.39 -17.73 3.61
CA SER A 31 -18.89 -17.33 4.92
C SER A 31 -19.24 -18.59 5.72
N ILE A 32 -19.55 -18.45 7.01
CA ILE A 32 -19.87 -19.60 7.86
C ILE A 32 -21.05 -20.37 7.27
N GLY A 33 -20.80 -21.61 6.84
CA GLY A 33 -21.81 -22.52 6.29
C GLY A 33 -22.24 -22.22 4.86
N ASN A 34 -21.61 -21.27 4.16
CA ASN A 34 -21.99 -20.90 2.79
C ASN A 34 -20.78 -20.59 1.90
N ILE A 35 -20.84 -21.09 0.66
CA ILE A 35 -19.88 -20.80 -0.41
C ILE A 35 -20.68 -20.28 -1.60
N GLU A 36 -20.52 -19.00 -1.90
CA GLU A 36 -21.19 -18.35 -3.02
C GLU A 36 -20.20 -18.13 -4.18
N PRO A 37 -20.45 -18.68 -5.37
CA PRO A 37 -19.61 -18.40 -6.53
C PRO A 37 -19.85 -16.99 -7.07
N LEU A 38 -18.76 -16.34 -7.47
CA LEU A 38 -18.79 -15.10 -8.23
C LEU A 38 -18.90 -15.43 -9.71
N PHE A 39 -20.05 -15.11 -10.29
CA PHE A 39 -20.32 -15.42 -11.68
C PHE A 39 -19.68 -14.40 -12.62
N GLY A 40 -19.23 -14.89 -13.77
CA GLY A 40 -18.92 -14.02 -14.90
C GLY A 40 -20.19 -13.45 -15.54
N LEU A 41 -20.00 -12.68 -16.62
CA LEU A 41 -21.10 -12.20 -17.45
C LEU A 41 -21.35 -13.15 -18.64
N SER A 42 -22.55 -13.08 -19.21
CA SER A 42 -22.91 -13.84 -20.42
C SER A 42 -21.89 -13.63 -21.55
N GLY A 43 -21.71 -14.66 -22.39
CA GLY A 43 -20.87 -14.55 -23.58
C GLY A 43 -19.40 -14.93 -23.39
N GLY A 44 -19.01 -15.59 -22.29
CA GLY A 44 -17.65 -16.12 -22.10
C GLY A 44 -16.75 -15.27 -21.21
N TRP A 45 -17.31 -14.32 -20.45
CA TRP A 45 -16.57 -13.61 -19.41
C TRP A 45 -16.52 -14.45 -18.13
N PHE A 46 -15.36 -14.49 -17.48
CA PHE A 46 -15.17 -15.20 -16.21
C PHE A 46 -14.53 -14.30 -15.16
N ALA A 47 -14.87 -14.55 -13.89
CA ALA A 47 -14.55 -13.69 -12.77
C ALA A 47 -13.13 -13.91 -12.23
N MET A 48 -12.37 -12.81 -12.13
CA MET A 48 -11.08 -12.71 -11.43
C MET A 48 -11.19 -11.67 -10.33
N PRO A 49 -11.81 -12.00 -9.18
CA PRO A 49 -11.91 -11.07 -8.07
C PRO A 49 -10.53 -10.93 -7.40
N GLU A 50 -10.07 -9.72 -7.17
CA GLU A 50 -8.75 -9.43 -6.57
C GLU A 50 -8.86 -9.09 -5.09
N THR A 51 -9.89 -8.30 -4.71
CA THR A 51 -10.08 -7.75 -3.37
C THR A 51 -11.55 -7.75 -2.95
N LEU A 52 -11.79 -7.60 -1.65
CA LEU A 52 -13.10 -7.48 -1.03
C LEU A 52 -13.15 -6.17 -0.24
N SER A 53 -14.27 -5.45 -0.34
CA SER A 53 -14.53 -4.28 0.49
C SER A 53 -14.49 -4.66 1.97
N SER A 54 -14.03 -3.74 2.84
CA SER A 54 -13.90 -4.04 4.27
C SER A 54 -15.24 -4.36 4.94
N ASP A 55 -16.35 -3.80 4.44
CA ASP A 55 -17.71 -4.16 4.89
C ASP A 55 -18.18 -5.53 4.38
N GLY A 56 -17.40 -6.20 3.53
CA GLY A 56 -17.68 -7.51 2.97
C GLY A 56 -18.79 -7.54 1.90
N SER A 57 -19.32 -6.38 1.51
CA SER A 57 -20.49 -6.31 0.62
C SER A 57 -20.16 -6.43 -0.87
N THR A 58 -18.94 -6.08 -1.26
CA THR A 58 -18.55 -5.91 -2.67
C THR A 58 -17.17 -6.50 -2.94
N ALA A 59 -17.11 -7.52 -3.80
CA ALA A 59 -15.84 -7.97 -4.36
C ALA A 59 -15.48 -7.13 -5.58
N VAL A 60 -14.19 -6.89 -5.79
CA VAL A 60 -13.68 -6.05 -6.87
C VAL A 60 -12.54 -6.77 -7.58
N GLY A 61 -12.44 -6.59 -8.90
CA GLY A 61 -11.41 -7.21 -9.70
C GLY A 61 -11.66 -7.05 -11.19
N THR A 62 -11.46 -8.14 -11.93
CA THR A 62 -11.49 -8.12 -13.39
C THR A 62 -12.34 -9.26 -13.94
N LEU A 63 -13.19 -8.98 -14.92
CA LEU A 63 -13.75 -9.98 -15.80
C LEU A 63 -12.78 -10.20 -16.96
N ARG A 64 -12.42 -11.45 -17.23
CA ARG A 64 -11.59 -11.84 -18.37
C ARG A 64 -12.45 -12.56 -19.40
N PHE A 65 -12.26 -12.24 -20.68
CA PHE A 65 -12.97 -12.91 -21.76
C PHE A 65 -12.22 -14.18 -22.20
N TYR A 66 -12.94 -15.28 -22.37
CA TYR A 66 -12.38 -16.49 -22.96
C TYR A 66 -12.24 -16.33 -24.47
N SER A 67 -10.99 -16.23 -24.94
CA SER A 67 -10.67 -16.25 -26.37
C SER A 67 -9.67 -17.38 -26.66
N PRO A 68 -9.92 -18.23 -27.67
CA PRO A 68 -8.97 -19.26 -28.08
C PRO A 68 -7.70 -18.66 -28.72
N THR A 69 -7.76 -17.41 -29.18
CA THR A 69 -6.62 -16.69 -29.74
C THR A 69 -6.36 -15.39 -28.95
N PRO A 70 -5.13 -15.13 -28.51
CA PRO A 70 -4.77 -13.85 -27.91
C PRO A 70 -5.03 -12.67 -28.86
N PRO A 71 -5.30 -11.47 -28.32
CA PRO A 71 -5.34 -11.16 -26.90
C PRO A 71 -6.70 -11.53 -26.24
N THR A 72 -6.69 -11.77 -24.93
CA THR A 72 -7.92 -12.00 -24.13
C THR A 72 -8.36 -10.68 -23.47
N PRO A 73 -9.49 -10.07 -23.88
CA PRO A 73 -9.95 -8.83 -23.28
C PRO A 73 -10.15 -8.90 -21.77
N THR A 74 -9.81 -7.82 -21.07
CA THR A 74 -10.02 -7.66 -19.63
C THR A 74 -10.83 -6.41 -19.29
N ARG A 75 -11.82 -6.56 -18.41
CA ARG A 75 -12.71 -5.47 -17.99
C ARG A 75 -12.80 -5.42 -16.47
N ALA A 76 -12.50 -4.26 -15.89
CA ALA A 76 -12.65 -4.01 -14.47
C ALA A 76 -14.12 -4.24 -14.07
N ALA A 77 -14.34 -4.87 -12.91
CA ALA A 77 -15.66 -5.33 -12.50
C ALA A 77 -15.82 -5.35 -10.98
N THR A 78 -17.07 -5.30 -10.55
CA THR A 78 -17.51 -5.50 -9.17
C THR A 78 -18.49 -6.65 -9.10
N TRP A 79 -18.56 -7.32 -7.96
CA TRP A 79 -19.58 -8.31 -7.66
C TRP A 79 -20.28 -7.95 -6.35
N THR A 80 -21.61 -7.85 -6.41
CA THR A 80 -22.48 -7.65 -5.25
C THR A 80 -23.48 -8.79 -5.24
N GLN A 81 -23.59 -9.53 -4.12
CA GLN A 81 -24.45 -10.72 -4.02
C GLN A 81 -24.21 -11.72 -5.19
N GLY A 82 -22.93 -12.01 -5.47
CA GLY A 82 -22.52 -12.94 -6.53
C GLY A 82 -22.67 -12.44 -7.97
N GLN A 83 -23.38 -11.33 -8.19
CA GLN A 83 -23.67 -10.79 -9.51
C GLN A 83 -22.58 -9.82 -9.97
N GLY A 84 -21.91 -10.15 -11.07
CA GLY A 84 -20.87 -9.33 -11.68
C GLY A 84 -21.43 -8.16 -12.49
N GLY A 85 -20.74 -7.04 -12.47
CA GLY A 85 -21.03 -5.86 -13.29
C GLY A 85 -19.74 -5.20 -13.74
N PHE A 86 -19.71 -4.71 -14.99
CA PHE A 86 -18.58 -3.95 -15.48
C PHE A 86 -18.49 -2.58 -14.80
N LEU A 87 -17.27 -2.18 -14.47
CA LEU A 87 -16.97 -0.79 -14.16
C LEU A 87 -16.95 0.05 -15.45
N PRO A 88 -17.21 1.38 -15.35
CA PRO A 88 -17.11 2.28 -16.49
C PRO A 88 -15.77 2.17 -17.24
N ALA A 89 -15.81 2.33 -18.56
CA ALA A 89 -14.63 2.42 -19.42
C ALA A 89 -14.73 3.65 -20.32
N LEU A 90 -13.58 4.13 -20.79
CA LEU A 90 -13.48 5.21 -21.76
C LEU A 90 -13.35 4.64 -23.17
N ALA A 91 -13.88 5.36 -24.16
CA ALA A 91 -13.76 4.96 -25.56
C ALA A 91 -12.29 4.83 -25.97
N GLY A 92 -11.92 3.67 -26.54
CA GLY A 92 -10.54 3.37 -26.94
C GLY A 92 -9.64 2.80 -25.84
N LEU A 93 -10.07 2.81 -24.57
CA LEU A 93 -9.36 2.21 -23.43
C LEU A 93 -10.15 1.01 -22.90
N THR A 94 -10.17 -0.05 -23.71
CA THR A 94 -11.02 -1.22 -23.46
C THR A 94 -10.41 -2.25 -22.51
N GLU A 95 -9.09 -2.21 -22.31
CA GLU A 95 -8.41 -3.06 -21.33
C GLU A 95 -8.40 -2.36 -19.98
N THR A 96 -9.18 -2.87 -19.02
CA THR A 96 -9.32 -2.26 -17.70
C THR A 96 -9.21 -3.32 -16.62
N ARG A 97 -8.55 -3.00 -15.51
CA ARG A 97 -8.33 -3.91 -14.38
C ARG A 97 -8.54 -3.16 -13.09
N ALA A 98 -9.37 -3.67 -12.19
CA ALA A 98 -9.42 -3.20 -10.81
C ALA A 98 -8.54 -4.08 -9.92
N THR A 99 -7.84 -3.45 -8.98
CA THR A 99 -6.81 -4.08 -8.15
C THR A 99 -7.11 -3.94 -6.65
N ALA A 100 -7.75 -2.85 -6.24
CA ALA A 100 -8.07 -2.55 -4.84
C ALA A 100 -9.32 -1.65 -4.73
N CYS A 101 -9.92 -1.58 -3.54
CA CYS A 101 -11.06 -0.71 -3.25
C CYS A 101 -11.04 -0.15 -1.82
N SER A 102 -11.74 0.96 -1.60
CA SER A 102 -11.99 1.56 -0.28
C SER A 102 -12.90 0.67 0.58
N HIS A 103 -13.16 1.09 1.83
CA HIS A 103 -13.95 0.33 2.81
C HIS A 103 -15.31 -0.13 2.25
N TYR A 104 -16.00 0.75 1.51
CA TYR A 104 -17.33 0.50 0.94
C TYR A 104 -17.31 0.31 -0.58
N ALA A 105 -16.12 0.15 -1.18
CA ALA A 105 -15.92 0.10 -2.63
C ALA A 105 -16.57 1.26 -3.43
N ASP A 106 -16.73 2.42 -2.80
CA ASP A 106 -17.15 3.67 -3.46
C ASP A 106 -16.00 4.34 -4.23
N VAL A 107 -14.76 4.00 -3.87
CA VAL A 107 -13.53 4.27 -4.62
C VAL A 107 -12.86 2.95 -4.96
N ILE A 108 -12.63 2.72 -6.25
CA ILE A 108 -11.93 1.54 -6.77
C ILE A 108 -10.74 2.01 -7.57
N VAL A 109 -9.60 1.32 -7.48
CA VAL A 109 -8.37 1.69 -8.19
C VAL A 109 -7.84 0.55 -9.03
N GLY A 110 -6.97 0.88 -9.99
CA GLY A 110 -6.36 -0.09 -10.89
C GLY A 110 -5.70 0.54 -12.10
N SER A 111 -5.86 -0.07 -13.27
CA SER A 111 -5.31 0.43 -14.53
C SER A 111 -6.31 0.40 -15.70
N VAL A 112 -6.09 1.32 -16.64
CA VAL A 112 -6.74 1.34 -17.96
C VAL A 112 -5.72 1.44 -19.07
N GLY A 113 -5.98 0.78 -20.19
CA GLY A 113 -5.09 0.74 -21.34
C GLY A 113 -5.79 0.16 -22.57
N SER A 114 -4.99 -0.26 -23.54
CA SER A 114 -5.47 -1.00 -24.72
C SER A 114 -4.36 -1.91 -25.23
N PHE A 115 -4.63 -2.70 -26.28
CA PHE A 115 -3.57 -3.50 -26.91
C PHE A 115 -2.47 -2.66 -27.59
N THR A 116 -2.68 -1.36 -27.75
CA THR A 116 -1.75 -0.43 -28.40
C THR A 116 -1.28 0.70 -27.48
N GLN A 117 -1.86 0.84 -26.30
CA GLN A 117 -1.54 1.89 -25.33
C GLN A 117 -1.16 1.28 -23.99
N LEU A 118 -0.06 1.78 -23.42
CA LEU A 118 0.41 1.36 -22.11
C LEU A 118 -0.60 1.69 -21.00
N ASP A 119 -0.65 0.84 -19.99
CA ASP A 119 -1.51 1.00 -18.82
C ASP A 119 -1.25 2.34 -18.12
N ARG A 120 -2.34 3.00 -17.75
CA ARG A 120 -2.39 4.19 -16.91
C ARG A 120 -3.13 3.88 -15.61
N PRO A 121 -2.66 4.39 -14.46
CA PRO A 121 -3.38 4.22 -13.22
C PRO A 121 -4.71 4.96 -13.30
N ALA A 122 -5.76 4.33 -12.77
CA ALA A 122 -7.10 4.87 -12.81
C ALA A 122 -7.82 4.71 -11.47
N ILE A 123 -8.75 5.63 -11.24
CA ILE A 123 -9.67 5.63 -10.11
C ILE A 123 -11.09 5.63 -10.65
N TRP A 124 -11.88 4.63 -10.28
CA TRP A 124 -13.31 4.59 -10.50
C TRP A 124 -14.04 5.12 -9.27
N ARG A 125 -14.97 6.05 -9.51
CA ARG A 125 -15.93 6.58 -8.53
C ARG A 125 -17.33 6.58 -9.14
N ARG A 126 -18.35 6.91 -8.35
CA ARG A 126 -19.72 7.08 -8.86
C ARG A 126 -19.83 8.14 -9.97
N SER A 127 -18.99 9.17 -9.95
CA SER A 127 -18.94 10.23 -10.97
C SER A 127 -18.31 9.78 -12.29
N GLY A 128 -17.68 8.60 -12.35
CA GLY A 128 -17.00 8.08 -13.52
C GLY A 128 -15.58 7.63 -13.22
N ILE A 129 -14.74 7.67 -14.25
CA ILE A 129 -13.35 7.24 -14.18
C ILE A 129 -12.41 8.45 -14.31
N GLU A 130 -11.42 8.50 -13.42
CA GLU A 130 -10.31 9.43 -13.45
C GLU A 130 -9.05 8.67 -13.87
N ILE A 131 -8.40 9.11 -14.94
CA ILE A 131 -7.06 8.63 -15.32
C ILE A 131 -6.06 9.53 -14.62
N LEU A 132 -5.15 8.94 -13.84
CA LEU A 132 -4.14 9.70 -13.13
C LEU A 132 -3.09 10.23 -14.10
N THR A 133 -2.83 11.53 -14.03
CA THR A 133 -1.77 12.17 -14.81
C THR A 133 -0.42 11.78 -14.21
N LEU A 134 0.42 11.14 -15.02
CA LEU A 134 1.77 10.71 -14.61
C LEU A 134 2.80 11.79 -14.93
N PRO A 135 3.92 11.86 -14.18
CA PRO A 135 5.01 12.77 -14.53
C PRO A 135 5.66 12.39 -15.88
N PRO A 136 6.35 13.34 -16.55
CA PRO A 136 6.86 13.13 -17.90
C PRO A 136 7.82 11.95 -18.09
N ASP A 137 8.51 11.52 -17.03
CA ASP A 137 9.45 10.39 -17.03
C ASP A 137 8.77 9.02 -16.87
N ALA A 138 7.48 9.00 -16.51
CA ALA A 138 6.71 7.77 -16.32
C ALA A 138 5.96 7.35 -17.61
N ILE A 139 6.30 6.15 -18.10
CA ILE A 139 5.78 5.60 -19.36
C ILE A 139 4.51 4.77 -19.17
N SER A 140 4.30 4.18 -17.99
CA SER A 140 3.09 3.43 -17.63
C SER A 140 2.91 3.41 -16.12
N GLY A 141 1.75 2.97 -15.64
CA GLY A 141 1.54 2.79 -14.20
C GLY A 141 0.26 2.07 -13.85
N VAL A 142 0.17 1.67 -12.59
CA VAL A 142 -0.97 0.97 -12.01
C VAL A 142 -1.16 1.44 -10.57
N ALA A 143 -2.40 1.76 -10.21
CA ALA A 143 -2.77 1.95 -8.81
C ALA A 143 -3.03 0.57 -8.22
N THR A 144 -2.43 0.25 -7.08
CA THR A 144 -2.48 -1.11 -6.50
C THR A 144 -3.14 -1.16 -5.13
N SER A 145 -3.35 -0.02 -4.48
CA SER A 145 -4.00 0.08 -3.19
C SER A 145 -4.60 1.47 -2.95
N VAL A 146 -5.57 1.54 -2.05
CA VAL A 146 -6.28 2.76 -1.68
C VAL A 146 -6.63 2.71 -0.19
N SER A 147 -6.62 3.86 0.48
CA SER A 147 -7.01 3.99 1.88
C SER A 147 -8.50 3.67 2.10
N GLY A 148 -8.87 3.39 3.34
CA GLY A 148 -10.23 2.99 3.71
C GLY A 148 -11.28 4.05 3.37
N ASP A 149 -10.92 5.33 3.45
CA ASP A 149 -11.75 6.48 3.08
C ASP A 149 -11.65 6.87 1.59
N GLY A 150 -10.80 6.19 0.80
CA GLY A 150 -10.63 6.47 -0.62
C GLY A 150 -9.81 7.73 -0.95
N SER A 151 -9.23 8.42 0.04
CA SER A 151 -8.57 9.71 -0.15
C SER A 151 -7.11 9.60 -0.61
N VAL A 152 -6.42 8.50 -0.27
CA VAL A 152 -5.03 8.24 -0.59
C VAL A 152 -4.93 6.98 -1.45
N VAL A 153 -4.25 7.09 -2.60
CA VAL A 153 -3.99 5.96 -3.50
C VAL A 153 -2.50 5.71 -3.58
N ALA A 154 -2.07 4.46 -3.49
CA ALA A 154 -0.70 4.06 -3.75
C ALA A 154 -0.63 3.10 -4.93
N GLY A 155 0.48 3.18 -5.66
CA GLY A 155 0.72 2.33 -6.81
C GLY A 155 2.18 2.34 -7.23
N ALA A 156 2.41 1.88 -8.46
CA ALA A 156 3.72 1.88 -9.07
C ALA A 156 3.66 2.45 -10.49
N VAL A 157 4.71 3.18 -10.86
CA VAL A 157 4.94 3.68 -12.22
C VAL A 157 6.20 3.06 -12.80
N THR A 158 6.15 2.73 -14.09
CA THR A 158 7.34 2.34 -14.85
C THR A 158 7.94 3.60 -15.47
N THR A 159 9.22 3.80 -15.25
CA THR A 159 10.05 4.83 -15.91
C THR A 159 11.03 4.16 -16.87
N SER A 160 11.84 4.93 -17.58
CA SER A 160 12.88 4.38 -18.47
C SER A 160 13.97 3.57 -17.74
N THR A 161 14.13 3.77 -16.42
CA THR A 161 15.23 3.19 -15.63
C THR A 161 14.77 2.27 -14.51
N ALA A 162 13.55 2.41 -14.01
CA ALA A 162 13.06 1.66 -12.87
C ALA A 162 11.53 1.63 -12.77
N VAL A 163 11.00 0.71 -11.97
CA VAL A 163 9.64 0.78 -11.45
C VAL A 163 9.69 1.46 -10.07
N LYS A 164 8.96 2.57 -9.92
CA LYS A 164 8.98 3.41 -8.72
C LYS A 164 7.61 3.44 -8.04
N PRO A 165 7.56 3.47 -6.70
CA PRO A 165 6.30 3.68 -6.00
C PRO A 165 5.77 5.11 -6.25
N PHE A 166 4.46 5.28 -6.19
CA PHE A 166 3.85 6.60 -6.12
C PHE A 166 2.75 6.62 -5.07
N ILE A 167 2.48 7.83 -4.58
CA ILE A 167 1.29 8.17 -3.81
C ILE A 167 0.49 9.22 -4.55
N TYR A 168 -0.83 9.17 -4.42
CA TYR A 168 -1.76 10.15 -4.99
C TYR A 168 -2.75 10.61 -3.94
N SER A 169 -3.05 11.91 -3.98
CA SER A 169 -4.22 12.52 -3.37
C SER A 169 -4.84 13.51 -4.37
N SER A 170 -6.13 13.82 -4.21
CA SER A 170 -6.82 14.75 -5.11
C SER A 170 -6.22 16.16 -5.09
N THR A 171 -5.60 16.56 -3.98
CA THR A 171 -4.99 17.88 -3.79
C THR A 171 -3.56 17.97 -4.32
N GLN A 172 -2.80 16.87 -4.30
CA GLN A 172 -1.38 16.88 -4.68
C GLN A 172 -1.12 16.19 -6.03
N GLY A 173 -2.10 15.46 -6.56
CA GLY A 173 -1.90 14.62 -7.75
C GLY A 173 -0.93 13.46 -7.46
N VAL A 174 -0.36 12.88 -8.52
CA VAL A 174 0.61 11.79 -8.41
C VAL A 174 1.97 12.34 -7.99
N ARG A 175 2.47 11.88 -6.84
CA ARG A 175 3.84 12.10 -6.38
C ARG A 175 4.62 10.79 -6.44
N VAL A 176 5.62 10.73 -7.32
CA VAL A 176 6.52 9.58 -7.43
C VAL A 176 7.54 9.64 -6.29
N ILE A 177 7.71 8.51 -5.61
CA ILE A 177 8.59 8.37 -4.46
C ILE A 177 9.92 7.78 -4.93
N SER A 178 11.03 8.26 -4.36
CA SER A 178 12.36 7.69 -4.60
C SER A 178 12.44 6.25 -4.08
N GLY A 179 13.17 5.39 -4.78
CA GLY A 179 13.25 3.96 -4.46
C GLY A 179 12.65 3.07 -5.55
N TYR A 180 12.45 1.80 -5.23
CA TYR A 180 11.99 0.78 -6.15
C TYR A 180 10.69 0.17 -5.63
N ALA A 181 9.80 -0.21 -6.53
CA ALA A 181 8.60 -0.94 -6.15
C ALA A 181 8.23 -1.95 -7.24
N PHE A 182 7.81 -3.13 -6.81
CA PHE A 182 7.13 -4.12 -7.62
C PHE A 182 5.63 -4.17 -7.30
N ARG A 183 5.29 -4.01 -6.01
CA ARG A 183 3.93 -3.91 -5.50
C ARG A 183 3.91 -2.94 -4.33
N THR A 184 2.85 -2.17 -4.19
CA THR A 184 2.62 -1.28 -3.04
C THR A 184 1.27 -1.57 -2.38
N VAL A 185 1.20 -1.34 -1.07
CA VAL A 185 -0.02 -1.39 -0.25
C VAL A 185 0.01 -0.19 0.69
N ILE A 186 -1.08 0.59 0.73
CA ILE A 186 -1.29 1.69 1.68
C ILE A 186 -2.17 1.22 2.84
N SER A 187 -1.86 1.67 4.06
CA SER A 187 -2.70 1.43 5.24
C SER A 187 -4.08 2.06 5.08
N GLY A 188 -5.05 1.54 5.84
CA GLY A 188 -6.43 2.01 5.81
C GLY A 188 -6.61 3.48 6.20
N ASN A 189 -5.75 4.01 7.07
CA ASN A 189 -5.68 5.43 7.42
C ASN A 189 -4.87 6.28 6.41
N GLY A 190 -4.35 5.68 5.33
CA GLY A 190 -3.65 6.38 4.25
C GLY A 190 -2.23 6.84 4.61
N ALA A 191 -1.71 6.44 5.76
CA ALA A 191 -0.57 7.11 6.38
C ALA A 191 0.76 6.33 6.19
N VAL A 192 0.70 5.01 6.06
CA VAL A 192 1.89 4.15 5.91
C VAL A 192 1.76 3.33 4.63
N MET A 193 2.75 3.44 3.75
CA MET A 193 2.86 2.59 2.57
C MET A 193 3.92 1.52 2.83
N ILE A 194 3.62 0.30 2.43
CA ILE A 194 4.58 -0.79 2.36
C ILE A 194 4.65 -1.31 0.93
N GLY A 195 5.69 -2.08 0.64
CA GLY A 195 5.74 -2.79 -0.62
C GLY A 195 6.93 -3.72 -0.70
N MET A 196 7.14 -4.26 -1.89
CA MET A 196 8.28 -5.13 -2.17
C MET A 196 9.02 -4.67 -3.41
N PHE A 197 10.31 -4.97 -3.46
CA PHE A 197 11.18 -4.64 -4.58
C PHE A 197 12.25 -5.73 -4.78
N ASP A 198 12.77 -5.80 -6.00
CA ASP A 198 13.87 -6.69 -6.37
C ASP A 198 15.15 -5.85 -6.50
N PRO A 199 16.05 -5.85 -5.51
CA PRO A 199 17.32 -5.15 -5.63
C PRO A 199 18.25 -5.84 -6.65
N PRO A 200 19.23 -5.12 -7.22
CA PRO A 200 20.25 -5.73 -8.08
C PRO A 200 21.02 -6.89 -7.42
N SER A 201 21.08 -6.93 -6.08
CA SER A 201 21.67 -8.01 -5.28
C SER A 201 20.86 -9.31 -5.27
N GLY A 202 19.67 -9.33 -5.88
CA GLY A 202 18.96 -10.53 -6.33
C GLY A 202 17.93 -11.13 -5.35
N THR A 203 17.95 -10.78 -4.06
CA THR A 203 16.94 -11.27 -3.11
C THR A 203 15.84 -10.24 -2.93
N ARG A 204 14.58 -10.60 -3.23
CA ARG A 204 13.41 -9.75 -3.01
C ARG A 204 13.35 -9.26 -1.55
N ARG A 205 13.08 -7.97 -1.38
CA ARG A 205 12.97 -7.30 -0.08
C ARG A 205 11.70 -6.46 0.01
N GLY A 206 11.41 -6.04 1.23
CA GLY A 206 10.32 -5.16 1.57
C GLY A 206 10.80 -3.74 1.80
N PHE A 207 9.91 -2.78 1.60
CA PHE A 207 10.09 -1.41 2.05
C PHE A 207 8.90 -0.96 2.87
N ILE A 208 9.13 0.07 3.68
CA ILE A 208 8.13 0.86 4.37
C ILE A 208 8.39 2.34 4.05
N TRP A 209 7.32 3.10 3.94
CA TRP A 209 7.35 4.52 3.62
C TRP A 209 6.29 5.27 4.40
N THR A 210 6.67 6.43 4.92
CA THR A 210 5.73 7.46 5.39
C THR A 210 6.11 8.81 4.79
N PRO A 211 5.21 9.81 4.79
CA PRO A 211 5.56 11.15 4.39
C PRO A 211 6.74 11.77 5.18
N ARG A 212 6.90 11.40 6.46
CA ARG A 212 7.93 11.95 7.37
C ARG A 212 9.27 11.20 7.27
N MET A 213 9.21 9.87 7.25
CA MET A 213 10.40 9.00 7.25
C MET A 213 10.99 8.81 5.85
N GLY A 214 10.20 9.01 4.80
CA GLY A 214 10.60 8.66 3.44
C GLY A 214 10.67 7.14 3.23
N TYR A 215 11.40 6.71 2.20
CA TYR A 215 11.46 5.30 1.77
C TYR A 215 12.58 4.58 2.53
N MET A 216 12.24 3.49 3.22
CA MET A 216 13.20 2.69 3.97
C MET A 216 13.05 1.19 3.66
N ASP A 217 14.17 0.46 3.60
CA ASP A 217 14.14 -1.00 3.57
C ASP A 217 13.54 -1.53 4.87
N LEU A 218 12.56 -2.43 4.79
CA LEU A 218 11.83 -2.94 5.95
C LEU A 218 12.72 -3.74 6.92
N TYR A 219 13.76 -4.39 6.40
CA TYR A 219 14.75 -5.08 7.24
C TYR A 219 15.51 -4.06 8.10
N GLU A 220 15.95 -2.95 7.50
CA GLU A 220 16.65 -1.88 8.20
C GLU A 220 15.74 -1.18 9.21
N TYR A 221 14.47 -0.94 8.86
CA TYR A 221 13.44 -0.43 9.78
C TYR A 221 13.33 -1.33 11.02
N ALA A 222 13.19 -2.64 10.82
CA ALA A 222 13.02 -3.58 11.92
C ALA A 222 14.29 -3.66 12.80
N LEU A 223 15.47 -3.62 12.18
CA LEU A 223 16.75 -3.59 12.91
C LEU A 223 16.87 -2.34 13.78
N ALA A 224 16.56 -1.17 13.22
CA ALA A 224 16.57 0.12 13.93
C ALA A 224 15.57 0.14 15.09
N ALA A 225 14.42 -0.52 14.93
CA ALA A 225 13.44 -0.72 15.99
C ALA A 225 13.87 -1.76 17.07
N GLY A 226 15.10 -2.27 17.03
CA GLY A 226 15.65 -3.21 18.01
C GLY A 226 15.19 -4.66 17.83
N VAL A 227 14.62 -5.01 16.69
CA VAL A 227 14.25 -6.41 16.39
C VAL A 227 15.52 -7.23 16.17
N ASP A 228 15.63 -8.37 16.87
CA ASP A 228 16.69 -9.34 16.59
C ASP A 228 16.44 -10.02 15.24
N LEU A 229 17.24 -9.65 14.25
CA LEU A 229 17.18 -10.19 12.89
C LEU A 229 18.22 -11.27 12.62
N SER A 230 18.83 -11.83 13.66
CA SER A 230 19.77 -12.94 13.54
C SER A 230 19.17 -14.06 12.67
N TYR A 231 19.94 -14.50 11.67
CA TYR A 231 19.57 -15.53 10.70
C TYR A 231 18.42 -15.18 9.72
N ILE A 232 17.88 -13.96 9.77
CA ILE A 232 16.93 -13.45 8.77
C ILE A 232 17.73 -12.82 7.61
N LYS A 233 17.45 -13.26 6.37
CA LYS A 233 18.11 -12.76 5.16
C LYS A 233 17.30 -11.73 4.38
N SER A 234 15.97 -11.80 4.47
CA SER A 234 15.06 -10.89 3.80
C SER A 234 13.69 -10.93 4.47
N MET A 235 12.98 -9.81 4.41
CA MET A 235 11.60 -9.64 4.86
C MET A 235 10.80 -9.05 3.71
N VAL A 236 9.63 -9.63 3.42
CA VAL A 236 8.73 -9.18 2.35
C VAL A 236 7.34 -8.97 2.95
N PRO A 237 6.85 -7.72 3.05
CA PRO A 237 5.53 -7.45 3.56
C PRO A 237 4.49 -7.78 2.48
N VAL A 238 3.35 -8.29 2.92
CA VAL A 238 2.22 -8.64 2.06
C VAL A 238 1.06 -7.68 2.32
N ASP A 239 0.85 -7.31 3.59
CA ASP A 239 -0.27 -6.49 4.01
C ASP A 239 0.04 -5.70 5.30
N ILE A 240 -0.74 -4.65 5.55
CA ILE A 240 -0.60 -3.74 6.68
C ILE A 240 -1.97 -3.45 7.31
N SER A 241 -2.02 -3.35 8.63
CA SER A 241 -3.25 -3.06 9.37
C SER A 241 -3.82 -1.69 9.00
N HIS A 242 -5.13 -1.52 9.23
CA HIS A 242 -5.84 -0.29 8.92
C HIS A 242 -5.19 0.96 9.54
N ASP A 243 -4.75 0.86 10.79
CA ASP A 243 -4.07 1.93 11.53
C ASP A 243 -2.59 2.11 11.19
N GLY A 244 -2.02 1.24 10.35
CA GLY A 244 -0.61 1.28 9.97
C GLY A 244 0.37 0.75 11.02
N THR A 245 -0.10 0.14 12.12
CA THR A 245 0.75 -0.25 13.27
C THR A 245 1.25 -1.69 13.23
N SER A 246 0.76 -2.50 12.28
CA SER A 246 1.12 -3.92 12.13
C SER A 246 1.28 -4.31 10.67
N ILE A 247 2.37 -5.01 10.34
CA ILE A 247 2.65 -5.58 9.01
C ILE A 247 2.66 -7.10 9.12
N ALA A 248 2.05 -7.77 8.14
CA ALA A 248 2.16 -9.22 7.96
C ALA A 248 2.88 -9.54 6.64
N GLY A 249 3.65 -10.62 6.62
CA GLY A 249 4.38 -11.03 5.43
C GLY A 249 5.12 -12.34 5.59
N TYR A 250 6.15 -12.52 4.76
CA TYR A 250 7.05 -13.66 4.84
C TYR A 250 8.51 -13.22 4.86
N LEU A 251 9.36 -14.03 5.48
CA LEU A 251 10.79 -13.80 5.61
C LEU A 251 11.58 -15.07 5.32
N THR A 252 12.86 -14.91 5.01
CA THR A 252 13.80 -16.03 4.87
C THR A 252 14.64 -16.16 6.13
N HIS A 253 14.42 -17.22 6.91
CA HIS A 253 15.16 -17.51 8.15
C HIS A 253 15.90 -18.84 8.03
N ASN A 254 17.22 -18.84 8.16
CA ASN A 254 18.07 -20.04 7.97
C ASN A 254 17.80 -20.79 6.65
N GLY A 255 17.52 -20.05 5.58
CA GLY A 255 17.23 -20.61 4.25
C GLY A 255 15.81 -21.12 4.04
N GLY A 256 14.96 -21.12 5.08
CA GLY A 256 13.54 -21.47 4.97
C GLY A 256 12.63 -20.23 4.95
N ILE A 257 11.49 -20.33 4.27
CA ILE A 257 10.46 -19.27 4.27
C ILE A 257 9.58 -19.45 5.51
N ARG A 258 9.35 -18.36 6.27
CA ARG A 258 8.41 -18.33 7.39
C ARG A 258 7.51 -17.10 7.29
N ALA A 259 6.29 -17.21 7.79
CA ALA A 259 5.44 -16.04 7.99
C ALA A 259 5.98 -15.18 9.14
N PHE A 260 5.77 -13.87 9.06
CA PHE A 260 6.04 -12.95 10.16
C PHE A 260 4.87 -11.99 10.37
N ARG A 261 4.79 -11.48 11.59
CA ARG A 261 4.03 -10.27 11.93
C ARG A 261 4.98 -9.33 12.65
N LEU A 262 5.11 -8.12 12.12
CA LEU A 262 5.80 -7.01 12.77
C LEU A 262 4.72 -6.09 13.32
N SER A 263 4.79 -5.71 14.59
CA SER A 263 3.72 -4.95 15.26
C SER A 263 4.29 -3.92 16.21
N GLN A 264 3.42 -3.04 16.71
CA GLN A 264 3.83 -1.86 17.48
C GLN A 264 4.74 -0.97 16.64
N LEU A 265 4.50 -0.96 15.32
CA LEU A 265 5.16 -0.03 14.43
C LEU A 265 4.81 1.37 14.91
N ARG A 266 5.85 2.20 14.97
CA ARG A 266 5.70 3.63 15.15
C ARG A 266 6.41 4.32 14.01
N PRO A 267 5.86 4.27 12.78
CA PRO A 267 6.51 4.81 11.59
C PRO A 267 6.67 6.34 11.61
N TRP A 268 6.06 6.99 12.60
CA TRP A 268 6.11 8.41 12.90
C TRP A 268 7.17 8.75 13.94
N ASP A 269 7.62 7.77 14.72
CA ASP A 269 8.59 7.91 15.82
C ASP A 269 10.02 7.59 15.36
N LEU A 270 10.20 7.19 14.10
CA LEU A 270 11.50 6.87 13.51
C LEU A 270 12.29 8.10 13.01
N CYS A 271 11.65 9.27 13.03
CA CYS A 271 12.37 10.54 12.93
C CYS A 271 11.86 11.53 13.99
N PRO A 272 12.02 11.21 15.29
CA PRO A 272 11.42 12.00 16.35
C PRO A 272 12.10 13.38 16.45
N ALA A 273 13.37 13.46 16.04
CA ALA A 273 14.16 14.69 15.99
C ALA A 273 14.02 15.51 14.69
N ASP A 274 13.30 15.02 13.67
CA ASP A 274 12.89 15.83 12.50
C ASP A 274 11.60 16.57 12.89
N LEU A 275 11.78 17.72 13.54
CA LEU A 275 10.74 18.51 14.18
C LEU A 275 10.02 19.42 13.19
N ASN A 276 10.62 19.70 12.03
CA ASN A 276 10.02 20.51 10.98
C ASN A 276 9.37 19.67 9.85
N ALA A 277 9.59 18.35 9.86
CA ALA A 277 9.11 17.35 8.91
C ALA A 277 9.64 17.50 7.47
N ASP A 278 10.88 17.97 7.31
CA ASP A 278 11.55 18.13 6.01
C ASP A 278 12.41 16.92 5.60
N SER A 279 12.34 15.83 6.38
CA SER A 279 13.05 14.56 6.16
C SER A 279 14.58 14.62 6.37
N VAL A 280 15.08 15.68 7.00
CA VAL A 280 16.43 15.72 7.56
C VAL A 280 16.36 16.06 9.05
N VAL A 281 17.42 15.76 9.80
CA VAL A 281 17.60 16.29 11.16
C VAL A 281 18.79 17.23 11.07
N ASP A 282 18.50 18.53 11.06
CA ASP A 282 19.51 19.56 10.87
C ASP A 282 19.31 20.78 11.79
N ASP A 283 19.98 21.88 11.47
CA ASP A 283 19.92 23.12 12.26
C ASP A 283 18.49 23.68 12.38
N ALA A 284 17.63 23.45 11.39
CA ALA A 284 16.25 23.90 11.43
C ALA A 284 15.44 23.14 12.49
N ASP A 285 15.71 21.86 12.68
CA ASP A 285 15.12 21.07 13.77
C ASP A 285 15.70 21.47 15.12
N PHE A 286 17.01 21.75 15.17
CA PHE A 286 17.66 22.16 16.41
C PHE A 286 17.08 23.46 16.96
N VAL A 287 16.69 24.40 16.10
CA VAL A 287 15.99 25.63 16.51
C VAL A 287 14.66 25.32 17.19
N ILE A 288 13.91 24.33 16.71
CA ILE A 288 12.64 23.92 17.33
C ILE A 288 12.92 23.20 18.66
N PHE A 289 13.91 22.32 18.69
CA PHE A 289 14.31 21.57 19.88
C PHE A 289 14.71 22.52 21.02
N VAL A 290 15.57 23.51 20.75
CA VAL A 290 16.09 24.41 21.79
C VAL A 290 14.99 25.26 22.42
N ALA A 291 13.98 25.68 21.64
CA ALA A 291 12.86 26.46 22.17
C ALA A 291 11.98 25.63 23.12
N ALA A 292 11.81 24.34 22.84
CA ALA A 292 11.10 23.42 23.72
C ALA A 292 11.94 23.08 24.97
N TYR A 293 13.25 22.87 24.80
CA TYR A 293 14.19 22.61 25.89
C TYR A 293 14.24 23.78 26.90
N ASP A 294 14.24 25.03 26.43
CA ASP A 294 14.14 26.22 27.30
C ASP A 294 12.82 26.27 28.09
N THR A 295 11.76 25.66 27.57
CA THR A 295 10.44 25.59 28.23
C THR A 295 10.38 24.43 29.25
N LEU A 296 11.19 23.38 29.06
CA LEU A 296 11.35 22.18 29.89
C LEU A 296 10.08 21.31 30.06
N LEU A 297 8.98 21.85 30.57
CA LEU A 297 7.80 21.04 30.92
C LEU A 297 6.79 21.01 29.78
N CYS A 298 6.38 19.80 29.36
CA CYS A 298 5.38 19.63 28.31
C CYS A 298 4.01 20.22 28.65
N ALA A 299 3.72 20.42 29.94
CA ALA A 299 2.49 21.05 30.43
C ALA A 299 2.53 22.58 30.44
N SER A 300 3.65 23.21 30.05
CA SER A 300 3.77 24.68 30.03
C SER A 300 2.86 25.30 28.97
N GLU A 301 2.27 26.45 29.28
CA GLU A 301 1.42 27.21 28.34
C GLU A 301 2.18 27.71 27.10
N THR A 302 3.51 27.83 27.20
CA THR A 302 4.38 28.25 26.10
C THR A 302 4.92 27.08 25.28
N MET A 303 4.67 25.83 25.70
CA MET A 303 5.14 24.65 24.98
C MET A 303 4.33 24.43 23.70
N ALA A 304 5.00 23.99 22.64
CA ALA A 304 4.33 23.60 21.40
C ALA A 304 3.34 22.45 21.66
N VAL A 305 2.17 22.51 21.00
CA VAL A 305 1.11 21.52 21.14
C VAL A 305 1.66 20.13 20.82
N GLY A 306 1.49 19.19 21.76
CA GLY A 306 1.94 17.81 21.62
C GLY A 306 3.39 17.56 22.06
N CYS A 307 4.11 18.60 22.53
CA CYS A 307 5.48 18.50 23.04
C CYS A 307 6.41 17.68 22.11
N PRO A 308 6.59 18.11 20.85
CA PRO A 308 7.25 17.29 19.84
C PRO A 308 8.73 17.00 20.14
N SER A 309 9.36 17.78 21.02
CA SER A 309 10.76 17.63 21.44
C SER A 309 10.96 16.76 22.68
N ASP A 310 9.89 16.24 23.28
CA ASP A 310 9.96 15.16 24.28
C ASP A 310 10.15 13.84 23.52
N LEU A 311 11.42 13.51 23.26
CA LEU A 311 11.81 12.41 22.39
C LEU A 311 11.76 11.06 23.13
N ASN A 312 11.78 11.09 24.46
CA ASN A 312 11.73 9.89 25.30
C ASN A 312 10.32 9.60 25.88
N GLY A 313 9.42 10.60 25.87
CA GLY A 313 8.03 10.52 26.28
C GLY A 313 7.77 10.67 27.79
N ASP A 314 8.66 11.31 28.54
CA ASP A 314 8.56 11.47 30.00
C ASP A 314 7.88 12.77 30.46
N ALA A 315 7.35 13.54 29.51
CA ALA A 315 6.71 14.83 29.70
C ALA A 315 7.64 15.98 30.11
N ALA A 316 8.95 15.80 29.93
CA ALA A 316 9.95 16.87 29.96
C ALA A 316 10.73 16.92 28.63
N VAL A 317 11.35 18.07 28.35
CA VAL A 317 12.31 18.25 27.27
C VAL A 317 13.63 18.62 27.94
N ASP A 318 14.45 17.61 28.22
CA ASP A 318 15.66 17.78 29.04
C ASP A 318 16.90 17.13 28.40
N ASP A 319 17.96 16.97 29.20
CA ASP A 319 19.24 16.40 28.75
C ASP A 319 19.09 15.00 28.13
N VAL A 320 18.10 14.22 28.57
CA VAL A 320 17.83 12.89 28.02
C VAL A 320 17.31 13.01 26.59
N ASP A 321 16.42 13.98 26.32
CA ASP A 321 15.95 14.27 24.95
C ASP A 321 17.06 14.87 24.10
N PHE A 322 17.93 15.70 24.68
CA PHE A 322 19.05 16.27 23.94
C PHE A 322 20.02 15.20 23.47
N VAL A 323 20.29 14.16 24.27
CA VAL A 323 21.10 13.01 23.83
C VAL A 323 20.45 12.29 22.65
N LEU A 324 19.13 12.10 22.66
CA LEU A 324 18.39 11.49 21.55
C LEU A 324 18.44 12.38 20.30
N PHE A 325 18.27 13.69 20.45
CA PHE A 325 18.35 14.67 19.38
C PHE A 325 19.76 14.69 18.77
N ALA A 326 20.81 14.78 19.59
CA ALA A 326 22.20 14.86 19.12
C ALA A 326 22.63 13.61 18.36
N ASN A 327 22.19 12.42 18.80
CA ASN A 327 22.44 11.17 18.08
C ASN A 327 21.76 11.15 16.70
N ALA A 328 20.53 11.68 16.60
CA ALA A 328 19.82 11.78 15.33
C ALA A 328 20.44 12.83 14.39
N TYR A 329 20.85 13.97 14.95
CA TYR A 329 21.51 15.07 14.24
C TYR A 329 22.88 14.65 13.67
N ASP A 330 23.72 13.95 14.43
CA ASP A 330 25.04 13.48 13.98
C ASP A 330 24.94 12.38 12.90
N ALA A 331 23.87 11.59 12.94
CA ALA A 331 23.60 10.60 11.89
C ALA A 331 23.13 11.24 10.57
N LEU A 332 22.60 12.47 10.58
CA LEU A 332 21.86 13.11 9.48
C LEU A 332 20.74 12.22 8.92
N ARG A 333 20.21 11.28 9.72
CA ARG A 333 19.28 10.27 9.26
C ARG A 333 17.97 10.32 10.02
N CYS A 334 16.89 10.51 9.26
CA CYS A 334 15.69 9.73 9.47
C CYS A 334 15.98 8.29 9.10
N LEU A 335 16.00 7.40 10.10
CA LEU A 335 15.94 5.95 9.88
C LEU A 335 14.54 5.50 10.22
#